data_AF-E8T7I0-F1
#
_entry.id   AF-E8T7I0-F1
#
_cell.length_a   1.000
_cell.length_b   1.000
_cell.length_c   1.000
_cell.angle_alpha   90.00
_cell.angle_beta   90.00
_cell.angle_gamma   90.00
#
_symmetry.space_group_name_H-M   'P 1'
#
loop_
_entity.id
_entity.type
_entity.pdbx_description
1 polymer ?
#
loop_
_entity_poly.entity_id
_entity_poly.type
_entity_poly.pdbx_seq_one_letter_code
_entity_poly.pdbx_strand_id
1 'polypeptide(L)'
;MVAQAKFSAKSMFEELDKGPQYVLTGMVKLHATDSTRLLFSEVGDCQHWTEIDEKLISRFENHGLATCGDHRHPIVSLHLVHPNNPEAKVYARAQAQTAAFSTRALDAIPSGDTGPETDCYYDRKSHMWRKISDNTPCPRR
;
A
#
# COMPACT_ATOMS: atom_id res chain seq x y z
N MET A 1 -13.11 -25.31 16.58
CA MET A 1 -12.79 -25.61 15.15
C MET A 1 -13.39 -24.48 14.33
N VAL A 2 -12.56 -23.54 13.86
CA VAL A 2 -13.03 -22.44 13.01
C VAL A 2 -13.19 -23.00 11.60
N ALA A 3 -14.40 -23.00 11.08
CA ALA A 3 -14.65 -23.40 9.70
C ALA A 3 -13.84 -22.48 8.79
N GLN A 4 -12.84 -23.02 8.10
CA GLN A 4 -12.21 -22.31 6.99
C GLN A 4 -13.31 -22.10 5.95
N ALA A 5 -13.74 -20.85 5.77
CA ALA A 5 -14.59 -20.51 4.64
C ALA A 5 -13.88 -20.99 3.38
N LYS A 6 -14.52 -21.89 2.61
CA LYS A 6 -13.99 -22.33 1.32
C LYS A 6 -13.84 -21.10 0.45
N PHE A 7 -12.59 -20.71 0.21
CA PHE A 7 -12.27 -19.64 -0.72
C PHE A 7 -12.98 -19.87 -2.05
N SER A 8 -13.73 -18.87 -2.51
CA SER A 8 -14.32 -18.84 -3.84
C SER A 8 -14.04 -17.47 -4.49
N ALA A 9 -13.95 -17.43 -5.81
CA ALA A 9 -13.84 -16.16 -6.53
C ALA A 9 -14.98 -15.21 -6.17
N LYS A 10 -16.21 -15.75 -6.02
CA LYS A 10 -17.39 -14.98 -5.59
C LYS A 10 -17.18 -14.33 -4.22
N SER A 11 -16.75 -15.08 -3.21
CA SER A 11 -16.48 -14.52 -1.88
C SER A 11 -15.33 -13.51 -1.90
N MET A 12 -14.33 -13.69 -2.76
CA MET A 12 -13.27 -12.69 -2.94
C MET A 12 -13.83 -11.36 -3.49
N PHE A 13 -14.67 -11.41 -4.53
CA PHE A 13 -15.28 -10.20 -5.10
C PHE A 13 -16.27 -9.54 -4.13
N GLU A 14 -17.03 -10.30 -3.37
CA GLU A 14 -17.89 -9.78 -2.29
C GLU A 14 -17.08 -9.05 -1.20
N GLU A 15 -15.85 -9.51 -0.90
CA GLU A 15 -14.94 -8.80 -0.01
C GLU A 15 -14.34 -7.54 -0.65
N LEU A 16 -14.00 -7.58 -1.94
CA LEU A 16 -13.49 -6.41 -2.67
C LEU A 16 -14.54 -5.29 -2.80
N ASP A 17 -15.82 -5.65 -2.95
CA ASP A 17 -16.93 -4.70 -3.02
C ASP A 17 -17.20 -3.98 -1.68
N LYS A 18 -16.68 -4.48 -0.56
CA LYS A 18 -16.77 -3.80 0.75
C LYS A 18 -15.89 -2.54 0.82
N GLY A 19 -15.11 -2.27 -0.22
CA GLY A 19 -14.24 -1.10 -0.31
C GLY A 19 -12.85 -1.36 0.28
N PRO A 20 -11.98 -0.33 0.30
CA PRO A 20 -10.61 -0.49 0.78
C PRO A 20 -10.61 -0.94 2.24
N GLN A 21 -9.83 -1.99 2.54
CA GLN A 21 -9.58 -2.38 3.92
C GLN A 21 -8.55 -1.42 4.53
N TYR A 22 -8.94 -0.72 5.60
CA TYR A 22 -8.06 0.17 6.34
C TYR A 22 -7.31 -0.65 7.39
N VAL A 23 -6.25 -1.33 6.96
CA VAL A 23 -5.45 -2.19 7.84
C VAL A 23 -4.08 -1.54 8.07
N LEU A 24 -3.74 -1.36 9.33
CA LEU A 24 -2.38 -0.98 9.75
C LEU A 24 -1.69 -2.21 10.32
N THR A 25 -0.52 -2.57 9.78
CA THR A 25 0.30 -3.65 10.34
C THR A 25 1.59 -3.07 10.87
N GLY A 26 1.90 -3.34 12.13
CA GLY A 26 3.02 -2.72 12.81
C GLY A 26 3.14 -3.11 14.27
N MET A 27 4.01 -2.42 14.98
CA MET A 27 4.24 -2.60 16.40
C MET A 27 3.26 -1.76 17.21
N VAL A 28 2.88 -2.26 18.39
CA VAL A 28 2.07 -1.49 19.34
C VAL A 28 2.67 -1.49 20.74
N LYS A 29 2.35 -0.44 21.51
CA LYS A 29 2.54 -0.41 22.97
C LYS A 29 1.39 0.35 23.63
N LEU A 30 1.20 0.11 24.93
CA LEU A 30 0.22 0.87 25.72
C LEU A 30 0.62 2.33 25.80
N HIS A 31 -0.37 3.22 25.76
CA HIS A 31 -0.15 4.60 26.13
C HIS A 31 0.08 4.69 27.66
N ALA A 32 1.04 5.50 28.09
CA ALA A 32 1.52 5.47 29.47
C ALA A 32 0.48 5.92 30.51
N THR A 33 -0.44 6.80 30.11
CA THR A 33 -1.38 7.46 31.02
C THR A 33 -2.85 7.36 30.60
N ASP A 34 -3.13 6.78 29.42
CA ASP A 34 -4.50 6.74 28.86
C ASP A 34 -4.79 5.33 28.33
N SER A 35 -5.63 4.58 29.05
CA SER A 35 -5.96 3.21 28.66
C SER A 35 -6.88 3.12 27.44
N THR A 36 -7.45 4.22 26.97
CA THR A 36 -8.31 4.26 25.77
C THR A 36 -7.52 4.47 24.48
N ARG A 37 -6.19 4.62 24.60
CA ARG A 37 -5.29 4.84 23.49
C ARG A 37 -4.16 3.82 23.48
N LEU A 38 -3.73 3.48 22.29
CA LEU A 38 -2.48 2.76 22.05
C LEU A 38 -1.53 3.62 21.23
N LEU A 39 -0.25 3.25 21.29
CA LEU A 39 0.78 3.81 20.44
C LEU A 39 1.14 2.77 19.37
N PHE A 40 1.09 3.18 18.11
CA PHE A 40 1.38 2.36 16.94
C PHE A 40 2.64 2.87 16.23
N SER A 41 3.45 1.96 15.69
CA SER A 41 4.57 2.30 14.83
C SER A 41 4.85 1.24 13.75
N GLU A 42 5.62 1.62 12.74
CA GLU A 42 6.14 0.70 11.73
C GLU A 42 7.12 -0.29 12.37
N VAL A 43 7.20 -1.51 11.81
CA VAL A 43 8.09 -2.55 12.37
C VAL A 43 9.55 -2.11 12.29
N GLY A 44 10.22 -2.09 13.44
CA GLY A 44 11.63 -1.70 13.56
C GLY A 44 11.87 -0.22 13.88
N ASP A 45 10.83 0.63 13.88
CA ASP A 45 10.92 2.01 14.34
C ASP A 45 10.28 2.14 15.74
N CYS A 46 11.10 2.35 16.77
CA CYS A 46 10.61 2.57 18.13
C CYS A 46 10.78 4.01 18.60
N GLN A 47 11.18 4.91 17.70
CA GLN A 47 11.36 6.32 18.01
C GLN A 47 10.11 7.12 17.66
N HIS A 48 9.41 6.74 16.58
CA HIS A 48 8.21 7.43 16.12
C HIS A 48 6.96 6.62 16.43
N TRP A 49 6.07 7.18 17.24
CA TRP A 49 4.81 6.52 17.62
C TRP A 49 3.63 7.40 17.26
N THR A 50 2.59 6.78 16.71
CA THR A 50 1.29 7.42 16.43
C THR A 50 0.29 6.98 17.48
N GLU A 51 -0.37 7.94 18.12
CA GLU A 51 -1.49 7.65 19.01
C GLU A 51 -2.73 7.22 18.21
N ILE A 52 -3.36 6.13 18.64
CA ILE A 52 -4.60 5.63 18.07
C ILE A 52 -5.61 5.40 19.20
N ASP A 53 -6.77 6.06 19.09
CA ASP A 53 -7.92 5.85 19.97
C ASP A 53 -8.56 4.50 19.65
N GLU A 54 -8.91 3.72 20.68
CA GLU A 54 -9.51 2.39 20.53
C GLU A 54 -10.81 2.39 19.70
N LYS A 55 -11.55 3.51 19.68
CA LYS A 55 -12.80 3.65 18.91
C LYS A 55 -12.56 3.60 17.40
N LEU A 56 -11.32 3.82 16.96
CA LEU A 56 -10.94 3.70 15.55
C LEU A 56 -10.64 2.25 15.15
N ILE A 57 -10.55 1.32 16.11
CA ILE A 57 -10.14 -0.07 15.88
C ILE A 57 -11.38 -0.97 15.94
N SER A 58 -11.68 -1.65 14.84
CA SER A 58 -12.80 -2.59 14.75
C SER A 58 -12.44 -3.99 15.27
N ARG A 59 -11.22 -4.45 14.97
CA ARG A 59 -10.65 -5.73 15.42
C ARG A 59 -9.13 -5.69 15.23
N PHE A 60 -8.43 -6.65 15.83
CA PHE A 60 -6.99 -6.81 15.62
C PHE A 60 -6.60 -8.28 15.51
N GLU A 61 -5.44 -8.51 14.89
CA GLU A 61 -4.76 -9.81 14.82
C GLU A 61 -3.38 -9.67 15.43
N ASN A 62 -2.92 -10.67 16.19
CA ASN A 62 -1.61 -10.68 16.82
C ASN A 62 -0.68 -11.64 16.07
N HIS A 63 0.50 -11.15 15.68
CA HIS A 63 1.50 -11.87 14.89
C HIS A 63 2.78 -12.20 15.67
N GLY A 64 2.80 -11.94 16.98
CA GLY A 64 3.92 -12.22 17.88
C GLY A 64 4.64 -10.96 18.34
N LEU A 65 5.95 -11.03 18.51
CA LEU A 65 6.79 -9.96 19.06
C LEU A 65 7.94 -9.62 18.09
N ALA A 66 8.12 -8.34 17.78
CA ALA A 66 9.31 -7.81 17.14
C ALA A 66 10.33 -7.35 18.21
N THR A 67 11.62 -7.54 17.91
CA THR A 67 12.70 -6.94 18.70
C THR A 67 13.09 -5.61 18.06
N CYS A 68 13.29 -4.61 18.91
CA CYS A 68 13.68 -3.26 18.49
C CYS A 68 14.69 -2.71 19.50
N GLY A 69 15.98 -2.76 19.12
CA GLY A 69 17.07 -2.53 20.07
C GLY A 69 17.02 -3.55 21.22
N ASP A 70 16.92 -3.04 22.44
CA ASP A 70 16.78 -3.79 23.70
C ASP A 70 15.32 -4.01 24.13
N HIS A 71 14.34 -3.55 23.33
CA HIS A 71 12.92 -3.71 23.61
C HIS A 71 12.26 -4.79 22.75
N ARG A 72 11.10 -5.26 23.22
CA ARG A 72 10.22 -6.14 22.44
C ARG A 72 8.81 -5.56 22.41
N HIS A 73 8.22 -5.49 21.21
CA HIS A 73 6.87 -4.98 21.01
C HIS A 73 5.99 -6.00 20.29
N PRO A 74 4.71 -6.14 20.69
CA PRO A 74 3.73 -6.89 19.92
C PRO A 74 3.61 -6.37 18.49
N ILE A 75 3.60 -7.29 17.52
CA ILE A 75 3.27 -7.02 16.13
C ILE A 75 1.80 -7.37 15.93
N VAL A 76 1.02 -6.42 15.41
CA VAL A 76 -0.41 -6.59 15.18
C VAL A 76 -0.82 -6.07 13.82
N SER A 77 -1.92 -6.62 13.30
CA SER A 77 -2.70 -5.98 12.24
C SER A 77 -3.96 -5.38 12.87
N LEU A 78 -4.10 -4.05 12.82
CA LEU A 78 -5.26 -3.30 13.28
C LEU A 78 -6.20 -3.07 12.09
N HIS A 79 -7.42 -3.58 12.19
CA HIS A 79 -8.47 -3.29 11.22
C HIS A 79 -9.24 -2.07 11.69
N LEU A 80 -9.13 -0.95 10.98
CA LEU A 80 -9.75 0.31 11.37
C LEU A 80 -11.22 0.39 10.92
N VAL A 81 -12.02 1.12 11.68
CA VAL A 81 -13.39 1.46 11.28
C VAL A 81 -13.38 2.31 10.00
N HIS A 82 -14.45 2.20 9.21
CA HIS A 82 -14.58 3.03 8.02
C HIS A 82 -14.61 4.53 8.41
N PRO A 83 -13.80 5.39 7.77
CA PRO A 83 -13.79 6.81 8.08
C PRO A 83 -15.14 7.41 7.72
N ASN A 84 -15.77 8.11 8.67
CA ASN A 84 -17.07 8.72 8.44
C ASN A 84 -16.98 10.17 7.95
N ASN A 85 -15.87 10.86 8.21
CA ASN A 85 -15.67 12.23 7.74
C ASN A 85 -15.24 12.24 6.24
N PRO A 86 -15.62 13.26 5.45
CA PRO A 86 -15.30 13.30 4.02
C PRO A 86 -13.80 13.37 3.70
N GLU A 87 -13.04 14.12 4.50
CA GLU A 87 -11.61 14.35 4.26
C GLU A 87 -10.77 13.07 4.41
N ALA A 88 -11.00 12.30 5.47
CA ALA A 88 -10.35 11.01 5.70
C ALA A 88 -10.72 9.99 4.61
N LYS A 89 -11.95 10.03 4.09
CA LYS A 89 -12.32 9.20 2.92
C LYS A 89 -11.49 9.56 1.68
N VAL A 90 -11.27 10.84 1.42
CA VAL A 90 -10.42 11.30 0.30
C VAL A 90 -8.97 10.84 0.49
N TYR A 91 -8.37 11.09 1.66
CA TYR A 91 -6.98 10.67 1.91
C TYR A 91 -6.79 9.16 1.85
N ALA A 92 -7.72 8.40 2.43
CA ALA A 92 -7.61 6.95 2.43
C ALA A 92 -7.81 6.37 1.01
N ARG A 93 -8.67 7.00 0.18
CA ARG A 93 -8.78 6.67 -1.24
C ARG A 93 -7.50 6.99 -2.01
N ALA A 94 -6.88 8.14 -1.74
CA ALA A 94 -5.62 8.54 -2.37
C ALA A 94 -4.49 7.55 -2.03
N GLN A 95 -4.34 7.16 -0.75
CA GLN A 95 -3.34 6.15 -0.34
C GLN A 95 -3.58 4.79 -1.02
N ALA A 96 -4.83 4.33 -1.07
CA ALA A 96 -5.17 3.07 -1.74
C ALA A 96 -4.82 3.10 -3.24
N GLN A 97 -4.99 4.26 -3.89
CA GLN A 97 -4.56 4.43 -5.28
C GLN A 97 -3.04 4.40 -5.42
N THR A 98 -2.28 5.04 -4.53
CA THR A 98 -0.81 5.00 -4.56
C THR A 98 -0.27 3.57 -4.39
N ALA A 99 -0.80 2.83 -3.41
CA ALA A 99 -0.42 1.43 -3.20
C ALA A 99 -0.72 0.56 -4.43
N ALA A 100 -1.90 0.73 -5.05
CA ALA A 100 -2.29 0.00 -6.24
C ALA A 100 -1.51 0.42 -7.50
N PHE A 101 -1.16 1.71 -7.62
CA PHE A 101 -0.38 2.23 -8.74
C PHE A 101 1.05 1.68 -8.70
N SER A 102 1.69 1.56 -7.54
CA SER A 102 3.01 0.93 -7.44
C SER A 102 3.02 -0.52 -7.96
N THR A 103 1.96 -1.29 -7.69
CA THR A 103 1.83 -2.66 -8.21
C THR A 103 1.43 -2.71 -9.69
N ARG A 104 0.51 -1.85 -10.15
CA ARG A 104 -0.01 -1.91 -11.53
C ARG A 104 0.78 -1.11 -12.53
N ALA A 105 1.46 -0.05 -12.14
CA ALA A 105 2.27 0.75 -13.05
C ALA A 105 3.54 0.00 -13.47
N LEU A 106 4.07 -0.91 -12.65
CA LEU A 106 5.15 -1.80 -13.09
C LEU A 106 4.69 -2.77 -14.19
N ASP A 107 3.43 -3.23 -14.14
CA ASP A 107 2.83 -4.11 -15.15
C ASP A 107 2.22 -3.36 -16.35
N ALA A 108 1.81 -2.09 -16.15
CA ALA A 108 1.15 -1.25 -17.14
C ALA A 108 2.05 -0.17 -17.74
N ILE A 109 3.28 0.01 -17.24
CA ILE A 109 4.38 0.45 -18.08
C ILE A 109 4.47 -0.67 -19.11
N PRO A 110 4.08 -0.43 -20.39
CA PRO A 110 4.42 -1.42 -21.41
C PRO A 110 5.92 -1.60 -21.23
N SER A 111 6.36 -2.85 -21.05
CA SER A 111 7.74 -3.23 -21.33
C SER A 111 8.00 -2.64 -22.70
N GLY A 112 8.51 -1.41 -22.72
CA GLY A 112 8.65 -0.63 -23.92
C GLY A 112 9.44 -1.55 -24.80
N ASP A 113 8.89 -1.80 -25.98
CA ASP A 113 9.52 -2.57 -27.03
C ASP A 113 11.03 -2.39 -26.88
N THR A 114 11.71 -3.44 -26.44
CA THR A 114 13.15 -3.54 -26.67
C THR A 114 13.28 -3.76 -28.18
N GLY A 115 12.97 -2.70 -28.94
CA GLY A 115 13.46 -2.55 -30.28
C GLY A 115 14.98 -2.64 -30.18
N PRO A 116 15.64 -3.31 -31.13
CA PRO A 116 17.09 -3.31 -31.16
C PRO A 116 17.53 -1.85 -31.35
N GLU A 117 18.48 -1.42 -30.51
CA GLU A 117 19.12 -0.10 -30.43
C GLU A 117 18.50 0.85 -29.37
N THR A 118 19.18 0.94 -28.23
CA THR A 118 18.96 1.81 -27.06
C THR A 118 18.97 3.31 -27.34
N ASP A 119 19.06 3.71 -28.61
CA ASP A 119 19.40 5.07 -29.02
C ASP A 119 18.20 5.80 -29.64
N CYS A 120 16.97 5.30 -29.50
CA CYS A 120 15.75 5.91 -30.05
C CYS A 120 14.72 6.27 -28.96
N TYR A 121 14.02 7.40 -29.13
CA TYR A 121 12.86 7.81 -28.33
C TYR A 121 11.66 8.19 -29.24
N TYR A 122 10.44 8.12 -28.70
CA TYR A 122 9.22 8.48 -29.44
C TYR A 122 8.87 9.97 -29.28
N ASP A 123 8.94 10.75 -30.37
CA ASP A 123 8.53 12.16 -30.38
C ASP A 123 7.02 12.29 -30.61
N ARG A 124 6.30 12.69 -29.56
CA ARG A 124 4.85 12.89 -29.62
C ARG A 124 4.41 14.07 -30.48
N LYS A 125 5.25 15.08 -30.71
CA LYS A 125 4.87 16.22 -31.55
C LYS A 125 4.85 15.85 -33.02
N SER A 126 5.78 15.00 -33.45
CA SER A 126 5.90 14.56 -34.84
C SER A 126 5.42 13.13 -35.09
N HIS A 127 4.94 12.43 -34.05
CA HIS A 127 4.41 11.06 -34.11
C HIS A 127 5.39 10.08 -34.78
N MET A 128 6.68 10.20 -34.46
CA MET A 128 7.74 9.37 -35.05
C MET A 128 8.87 9.05 -34.06
N TRP A 129 9.53 7.91 -34.28
CA TRP A 129 10.73 7.52 -33.56
C TRP A 129 11.94 8.31 -34.05
N ARG A 130 12.74 8.84 -33.11
CA ARG A 130 13.93 9.66 -33.38
C ARG A 130 15.13 9.18 -32.58
N LYS A 131 16.33 9.34 -33.14
CA LYS A 131 17.58 9.04 -32.42
C LYS A 131 17.84 10.05 -31.32
N ILE A 132 18.35 9.59 -30.17
CA ILE A 132 18.75 10.42 -29.02
C ILE A 132 19.95 11.30 -29.39
N SER A 133 20.86 10.81 -30.24
CA SER A 133 22.10 11.51 -30.59
C SER A 133 21.88 12.78 -31.42
N ASP A 134 20.95 12.75 -32.38
CA ASP A 134 20.85 13.77 -33.42
C ASP A 134 19.41 14.08 -33.89
N ASN A 135 18.38 13.54 -33.22
CA ASN A 135 16.97 13.70 -33.58
C ASN A 135 16.58 13.24 -35.00
N THR A 136 17.43 12.51 -35.71
CA THR A 136 17.09 11.96 -37.03
C THR A 136 16.06 10.82 -36.91
N PRO A 137 15.23 10.56 -37.94
CA PRO A 137 14.26 9.47 -37.92
C PRO A 137 14.94 8.11 -37.71
N CYS A 138 14.42 7.29 -36.80
CA CYS A 138 14.91 5.92 -36.66
C CYS A 138 14.43 5.05 -37.83
N PRO A 139 15.28 4.14 -38.35
CA PRO A 139 14.89 3.26 -39.44
C PRO A 139 13.71 2.37 -39.00
N ARG A 140 12.60 2.41 -39.75
CA ARG A 140 11.50 1.47 -39.56
C ARG A 140 11.91 0.10 -40.09
N ARG A 141 11.63 -0.97 -39.34
CA ARG A 141 11.56 -2.31 -39.94
C ARG A 141 10.30 -2.42 -40.80
#